data_AF-A0A5M3YST5-F1
#
_entry.id   AF-A0A5M3YST5-F1
#
_cell.length_a   1.000
_cell.length_b   1.000
_cell.length_c   1.000
_cell.angle_alpha   90.00
_cell.angle_beta   90.00
_cell.angle_gamma   90.00
#
_symmetry.space_group_name_H-M   'P 1'
#
loop_
_entity.id
_entity.type
_entity.pdbx_description
1 polymer ?
#
loop_
_entity_poly.entity_id
_entity_poly.type
_entity_poly.pdbx_seq_one_letter_code
_entity_poly.pdbx_strand_id
1 'polypeptide(L)'
;MATLKQSNLILLLTSLLSFLHLAASQRTPNENLVLADCGIGLGVNGGSTSREMIYYPGDVWTGNADDTNRPTMMVNVPWSGSYPWGQKGGVSARMPNGDVFTVHINPSIKDPIAAGDAWHMYEMNLPLKCYSYHKDKVYKLDDGKWCSSAYVCNHRGTPTPHVKPPPPPNPGPEPVKPSPAICDVLNN
;
A
#
# COMPACT_ATOMS: atom_id res chain seq x y z
N MET A 1 30.37 -22.98 -40.70
CA MET A 1 29.10 -22.29 -40.44
C MET A 1 28.22 -23.22 -39.64
N ALA A 2 27.97 -22.91 -38.37
CA ALA A 2 27.11 -23.73 -37.50
C ALA A 2 25.65 -23.30 -37.69
N THR A 3 24.83 -24.18 -38.24
CA THR A 3 23.37 -23.99 -38.35
C THR A 3 22.74 -24.22 -36.97
N LEU A 4 22.35 -23.14 -36.32
CA LEU A 4 21.57 -23.21 -35.09
C LEU A 4 20.22 -23.88 -35.40
N LYS A 5 19.95 -25.02 -34.77
CA LYS A 5 18.72 -25.80 -34.97
C LYS A 5 17.52 -24.97 -34.51
N GLN A 6 16.53 -24.77 -35.40
CA GLN A 6 15.36 -23.90 -35.22
C GLN A 6 14.58 -24.15 -33.91
N SER A 7 14.62 -25.39 -33.37
CA SER A 7 14.02 -25.74 -32.08
C SER A 7 14.72 -25.08 -30.87
N ASN A 8 16.04 -24.92 -30.93
CA ASN A 8 16.83 -24.34 -29.84
C ASN A 8 16.64 -22.82 -29.76
N LEU A 9 16.38 -22.18 -30.90
CA LEU A 9 16.09 -20.74 -30.96
C LEU A 9 14.74 -20.42 -30.31
N ILE A 10 13.71 -21.24 -30.54
CA ILE A 10 12.37 -21.08 -29.95
C ILE A 10 12.41 -21.28 -28.42
N LEU A 11 13.12 -22.31 -27.93
CA LEU A 11 13.31 -22.54 -26.49
C LEU A 11 14.07 -21.39 -25.81
N LEU A 12 15.08 -20.82 -26.47
CA LEU A 12 15.81 -19.65 -25.96
C LEU A 12 14.91 -18.40 -25.89
N LEU A 13 14.06 -18.18 -26.91
CA LEU A 13 13.11 -17.07 -26.95
C LEU A 13 12.05 -17.20 -25.86
N THR A 14 11.45 -18.37 -25.65
CA THR A 14 10.48 -18.59 -24.56
C THR A 14 11.10 -18.41 -23.17
N SER A 15 12.37 -18.80 -23.01
CA SER A 15 13.16 -18.53 -21.81
C SER A 15 13.38 -17.03 -21.62
N LEU A 16 13.81 -16.29 -22.65
CA LEU A 16 14.04 -14.85 -22.54
C LEU A 16 12.76 -14.07 -22.22
N LEU A 17 11.62 -14.45 -22.81
CA LEU A 17 10.32 -13.85 -22.54
C LEU A 17 9.81 -14.09 -21.11
N SER A 18 10.23 -15.17 -20.45
CA SER A 18 9.87 -15.42 -19.04
C SER A 18 10.68 -14.57 -18.05
N PHE A 19 11.84 -14.03 -18.47
CA PHE A 19 12.66 -13.11 -17.68
C PHE A 19 12.30 -11.62 -17.86
N LEU A 20 11.40 -11.29 -18.79
CA LEU A 20 10.89 -9.93 -18.98
C LEU A 20 9.76 -9.58 -17.98
N HIS A 21 9.90 -9.98 -16.72
CA HIS A 21 9.24 -9.24 -15.64
C HIS A 21 10.12 -8.02 -15.39
N LEU A 22 9.95 -7.00 -16.23
CA LEU A 22 10.43 -5.65 -15.94
C LEU A 22 9.80 -5.24 -14.60
N ALA A 23 10.56 -5.45 -13.53
CA ALA A 23 10.36 -4.83 -12.24
C ALA A 23 10.59 -3.33 -12.41
N ALA A 24 9.65 -2.67 -13.07
CA ALA A 24 9.51 -1.24 -12.95
C ALA A 24 9.06 -1.00 -11.51
N SER A 25 10.03 -0.73 -10.63
CA SER A 25 9.77 -0.09 -9.35
C SER A 25 9.26 1.32 -9.65
N GLN A 26 7.98 1.42 -10.03
CA GLN A 26 7.31 2.70 -10.14
C GLN A 26 7.04 3.15 -8.71
N ARG A 27 7.67 4.25 -8.29
CA ARG A 27 7.48 4.78 -6.94
C ARG A 27 6.00 5.04 -6.68
N THR A 28 5.47 4.52 -5.58
CA THR A 28 4.04 4.52 -5.26
C THR A 28 3.72 5.30 -3.98
N PRO A 29 4.03 6.61 -3.90
CA PRO A 29 3.94 7.37 -2.64
C PRO A 29 2.51 7.52 -2.09
N ASN A 30 1.51 7.18 -2.90
CA ASN A 30 0.09 7.30 -2.59
C ASN A 30 -0.61 5.95 -2.41
N GLU A 31 0.12 4.84 -2.48
CA GLU A 31 -0.49 3.52 -2.34
C GLU A 31 -1.07 3.29 -0.95
N ASN A 32 -2.05 2.38 -0.93
CA ASN A 32 -2.62 1.83 0.29
C ASN A 32 -2.72 0.31 0.14
N LEU A 33 -2.27 -0.39 1.18
CA LEU A 33 -2.58 -1.80 1.39
C LEU A 33 -3.59 -1.89 2.54
N VAL A 34 -4.79 -2.39 2.25
CA VAL A 34 -5.83 -2.64 3.25
C VAL A 34 -5.84 -4.11 3.60
N LEU A 35 -5.71 -4.42 4.88
CA LEU A 35 -5.95 -5.76 5.42
C LEU A 35 -7.41 -5.83 5.82
N ALA A 36 -8.20 -6.68 5.17
CA ALA A 36 -9.64 -6.69 5.32
C ALA A 36 -10.17 -8.05 5.79
N ASP A 37 -11.22 -7.99 6.61
CA ASP A 37 -12.03 -9.13 7.03
C ASP A 37 -13.34 -9.12 6.23
N CYS A 38 -13.61 -10.20 5.49
CA CYS A 38 -14.78 -10.28 4.62
C CYS A 38 -15.78 -11.34 5.09
N GLY A 39 -17.07 -11.02 4.95
CA GLY A 39 -18.15 -11.88 5.43
C GLY A 39 -18.20 -11.97 6.96
N ILE A 40 -17.91 -10.87 7.66
CA ILE A 40 -18.10 -10.80 9.12
C ILE A 40 -19.55 -11.18 9.46
N GLY A 41 -19.73 -11.97 10.52
CA GLY A 41 -21.03 -12.52 10.92
C GLY A 41 -21.43 -13.81 10.21
N LEU A 42 -20.73 -14.18 9.13
CA LEU A 42 -21.03 -15.39 8.34
C LEU A 42 -20.10 -16.57 8.66
N GLY A 43 -19.00 -16.32 9.39
CA GLY A 43 -18.05 -17.34 9.83
C GLY A 43 -18.40 -17.95 11.19
N VAL A 44 -17.55 -18.88 11.63
CA VAL A 44 -17.65 -19.53 12.96
C VAL A 44 -17.68 -18.45 14.05
N ASN A 45 -18.64 -18.57 14.98
CA ASN A 45 -18.85 -17.60 16.08
C ASN A 45 -19.06 -16.14 15.63
N GLY A 46 -19.59 -15.93 14.42
CA GLY A 46 -19.81 -14.59 13.87
C GLY A 46 -18.53 -13.92 13.31
N GLY A 47 -17.44 -14.67 13.16
CA GLY A 47 -16.20 -14.19 12.55
C GLY A 47 -16.30 -13.96 11.03
N SER A 48 -15.20 -13.51 10.43
CA SER A 48 -15.05 -13.40 8.98
C SER A 48 -14.88 -14.77 8.30
N THR A 49 -15.40 -14.88 7.07
CA THR A 49 -15.24 -16.08 6.23
C THR A 49 -13.97 -16.05 5.39
N SER A 50 -13.45 -14.86 5.07
CA SER A 50 -12.22 -14.68 4.32
C SER A 50 -11.45 -13.44 4.79
N ARG A 51 -10.17 -13.36 4.41
CA ARG A 51 -9.26 -12.28 4.74
C ARG A 51 -8.56 -11.85 3.46
N GLU A 52 -8.59 -10.57 3.15
CA GLU A 52 -8.06 -10.07 1.88
C GLU A 52 -6.94 -9.06 2.15
N MET A 53 -5.86 -9.16 1.39
CA MET A 53 -4.95 -8.04 1.17
C MET A 53 -5.43 -7.31 -0.08
N ILE A 54 -5.89 -6.08 0.10
CA ILE A 54 -6.49 -5.27 -0.96
C ILE A 54 -5.57 -4.08 -1.24
N TYR A 55 -5.13 -3.94 -2.49
CA TYR A 55 -4.22 -2.89 -2.89
C TYR A 55 -4.91 -1.79 -3.71
N TYR A 56 -4.58 -0.55 -3.37
CA TYR A 56 -5.04 0.66 -4.04
C TYR A 56 -3.83 1.50 -4.43
N PRO A 57 -3.71 1.96 -5.69
CA PRO A 57 -2.61 2.83 -6.13
C PRO A 57 -2.78 4.29 -5.66
N GLY A 58 -3.83 4.57 -4.89
CA GLY A 58 -4.26 5.89 -4.44
C GLY A 58 -5.22 5.75 -3.27
N ASP A 59 -6.12 6.72 -3.11
CA ASP A 59 -7.03 6.78 -1.97
C ASP A 59 -7.99 5.58 -1.94
N VAL A 60 -8.20 5.01 -0.76
CA VAL A 60 -9.20 3.94 -0.55
C VAL A 60 -10.61 4.52 -0.51
N TRP A 61 -10.81 5.59 0.26
CA TRP A 61 -12.09 6.29 0.40
C TRP A 61 -12.12 7.55 -0.46
N THR A 62 -13.28 7.81 -1.05
CA THR A 62 -13.48 8.99 -1.92
C THR A 62 -13.66 10.28 -1.13
N GLY A 63 -13.95 10.19 0.17
CA GLY A 63 -14.38 11.32 1.00
C GLY A 63 -15.88 11.61 0.92
N ASN A 64 -16.63 10.90 0.07
CA ASN A 64 -18.08 10.99 -0.02
C ASN A 64 -18.72 9.87 0.83
N ALA A 65 -19.11 10.20 2.06
CA ALA A 65 -19.71 9.25 3.00
C ALA A 65 -18.86 7.96 3.15
N ASP A 66 -19.42 6.80 2.83
CA ASP A 66 -18.77 5.50 2.94
C ASP A 66 -18.22 4.98 1.60
N ASP A 67 -18.25 5.80 0.54
CA ASP A 67 -17.87 5.37 -0.80
C ASP A 67 -16.36 5.15 -0.93
N THR A 68 -15.99 4.00 -1.51
CA THR A 68 -14.61 3.62 -1.77
C THR A 68 -14.28 3.61 -3.26
N ASN A 69 -13.00 3.84 -3.56
CA ASN A 69 -12.47 3.59 -4.89
C ASN A 69 -12.39 2.08 -5.15
N ARG A 70 -12.22 1.70 -6.42
CA ARG A 70 -12.02 0.29 -6.77
C ARG A 70 -10.55 -0.10 -6.57
N PRO A 71 -10.25 -1.24 -5.93
CA PRO A 71 -8.89 -1.74 -5.86
C PRO A 71 -8.41 -2.20 -7.24
N THR A 72 -7.09 -2.17 -7.45
CA THR A 72 -6.48 -2.69 -8.68
C THR A 72 -5.96 -4.12 -8.50
N MET A 73 -5.67 -4.52 -7.27
CA MET A 73 -5.21 -5.87 -6.94
C MET A 73 -5.78 -6.31 -5.60
N MET A 74 -6.05 -7.59 -5.49
CA MET A 74 -6.55 -8.20 -4.26
C MET A 74 -6.12 -9.67 -4.24
N VAL A 75 -5.84 -10.18 -3.05
CA VAL A 75 -5.54 -11.59 -2.84
C VAL A 75 -6.10 -12.06 -1.51
N ASN A 76 -6.64 -13.27 -1.52
CA ASN A 76 -7.06 -13.94 -0.31
C ASN A 76 -5.85 -14.41 0.48
N VAL A 77 -5.88 -14.17 1.78
CA VAL A 77 -4.91 -14.64 2.76
C VAL A 77 -5.55 -15.82 3.52
N PRO A 78 -5.12 -17.06 3.25
CA PRO A 78 -5.71 -18.23 3.87
C PRO A 78 -5.49 -18.26 5.39
N TRP A 79 -6.44 -18.85 6.10
CA TRP A 79 -6.33 -19.07 7.54
C TRP A 79 -5.30 -20.18 7.85
N SER A 80 -4.29 -19.86 8.64
CA SER A 80 -3.22 -20.78 9.07
C SER A 80 -3.49 -21.48 10.41
N GLY A 81 -4.66 -21.25 11.02
CA GLY A 81 -4.97 -21.66 12.40
C GLY A 81 -5.03 -20.49 13.38
N SER A 82 -4.49 -19.33 12.99
CA SER A 82 -4.49 -18.08 13.77
C SER A 82 -4.94 -16.88 12.94
N TYR A 83 -5.40 -15.82 13.62
CA TYR A 83 -5.78 -14.57 12.95
C TYR A 83 -4.57 -13.98 12.23
N PRO A 84 -4.60 -13.86 10.88
CA PRO A 84 -3.39 -13.67 10.09
C PRO A 84 -2.70 -12.34 10.39
N TRP A 85 -3.46 -11.29 10.67
CA TRP A 85 -2.88 -9.97 10.90
C TRP A 85 -2.02 -9.92 12.16
N GLY A 86 -2.36 -10.68 13.21
CA GLY A 86 -1.60 -10.72 14.46
C GLY A 86 -0.68 -11.92 14.62
N GLN A 87 -0.46 -12.72 13.57
CA GLN A 87 0.30 -13.97 13.71
C GLN A 87 1.81 -13.72 13.88
N LYS A 88 2.47 -14.59 14.64
CA LYS A 88 3.92 -14.53 14.84
C LYS A 88 4.65 -14.75 13.51
N GLY A 89 5.60 -13.87 13.19
CA GLY A 89 6.34 -13.91 11.92
C GLY A 89 5.65 -13.18 10.77
N GLY A 90 4.54 -12.49 11.03
CA GLY A 90 3.83 -11.71 10.04
C GLY A 90 3.10 -12.57 9.02
N VAL A 91 2.61 -11.93 7.97
CA VAL A 91 1.87 -12.58 6.88
C VAL A 91 2.38 -12.07 5.55
N SER A 92 2.57 -12.98 4.59
CA SER A 92 2.98 -12.62 3.24
C SER A 92 2.00 -13.16 2.21
N ALA A 93 1.74 -12.37 1.18
CA ALA A 93 0.92 -12.80 0.04
C ALA A 93 1.47 -12.22 -1.27
N ARG A 94 1.35 -13.01 -2.34
CA ARG A 94 1.74 -12.59 -3.69
C ARG A 94 0.53 -11.99 -4.42
N MET A 95 0.68 -10.77 -4.89
CA MET A 95 -0.30 -10.06 -5.70
C MET A 95 -0.31 -10.56 -7.15
N PRO A 96 -1.40 -10.33 -7.92
CA PRO A 96 -1.49 -10.76 -9.32
C PRO A 96 -0.39 -10.22 -10.25
N ASN A 97 0.22 -9.08 -9.93
CA ASN A 97 1.35 -8.52 -10.68
C ASN A 97 2.72 -9.14 -10.31
N GLY A 98 2.74 -10.14 -9.42
CA GLY A 98 3.95 -10.79 -8.95
C GLY A 98 4.60 -10.15 -7.71
N ASP A 99 4.16 -8.95 -7.28
CA ASP A 99 4.64 -8.32 -6.03
C ASP A 99 4.29 -9.19 -4.82
N VAL A 100 5.09 -9.12 -3.77
CA VAL A 100 4.87 -9.85 -2.53
C VAL A 100 4.84 -8.85 -1.40
N PHE A 101 3.64 -8.67 -0.84
CA PHE A 101 3.48 -7.90 0.38
C PHE A 101 3.77 -8.80 1.58
N THR A 102 4.53 -8.30 2.54
CA THR A 102 4.76 -8.90 3.85
C THR A 102 4.40 -7.90 4.92
N VAL A 103 3.58 -8.31 5.89
CA VAL A 103 3.00 -7.43 6.89
C VAL A 103 3.23 -7.98 8.28
N HIS A 104 3.65 -7.11 9.19
CA HIS A 104 3.83 -7.42 10.61
C HIS A 104 3.02 -6.43 11.43
N ILE A 105 2.03 -6.92 12.16
CA ILE A 105 1.19 -6.09 13.04
C ILE A 105 1.34 -6.55 14.49
N ASN A 106 1.44 -5.59 15.39
CA ASN A 106 1.19 -5.79 16.81
C ASN A 106 -0.27 -5.39 17.13
N PRO A 107 -1.19 -6.36 17.29
CA PRO A 107 -2.62 -6.06 17.46
C PRO A 107 -2.96 -5.36 18.79
N SER A 108 -2.00 -5.31 19.72
CA SER A 108 -2.13 -4.60 21.00
C SER A 108 -2.04 -3.08 20.84
N ILE A 109 -1.47 -2.61 19.72
CA ILE A 109 -1.37 -1.18 19.40
C ILE A 109 -2.65 -0.75 18.69
N LYS A 110 -3.22 0.37 19.14
CA LYS A 110 -4.45 0.98 18.62
C LYS A 110 -4.15 2.37 18.07
N ASP A 111 -5.09 2.90 17.30
CA ASP A 111 -5.01 4.26 16.77
C ASP A 111 -4.86 5.32 17.87
N PRO A 112 -4.19 6.44 17.56
CA PRO A 112 -3.62 6.83 16.26
C PRO A 112 -2.19 6.29 16.00
N ILE A 113 -1.71 5.35 16.81
CA ILE A 113 -0.33 4.87 16.75
C ILE A 113 -0.21 3.78 15.68
N ALA A 114 0.84 3.85 14.85
CA ALA A 114 1.13 2.80 13.87
C ALA A 114 1.31 1.46 14.59
N ALA A 115 0.45 0.50 14.25
CA ALA A 115 0.42 -0.84 14.83
C ALA A 115 1.44 -1.79 14.18
N GLY A 116 2.03 -1.40 13.05
CA GLY A 116 2.98 -2.24 12.34
C GLY A 116 3.46 -1.66 11.03
N ASP A 117 4.01 -2.55 10.21
CA ASP A 117 4.69 -2.22 8.97
C ASP A 117 4.33 -3.25 7.88
N ALA A 118 4.21 -2.78 6.64
CA ALA A 118 4.13 -3.59 5.45
C ALA A 118 5.26 -3.26 4.47
N TRP A 119 5.87 -4.30 3.91
CA TRP A 119 6.92 -4.22 2.91
C TRP A 119 6.44 -4.91 1.65
N HIS A 120 6.92 -4.43 0.50
CA HIS A 120 6.73 -5.11 -0.78
C HIS A 120 8.04 -5.12 -1.57
N MET A 121 8.14 -5.98 -2.59
CA MET A 121 9.45 -6.34 -3.15
C MET A 121 10.12 -5.22 -3.93
N TYR A 122 9.37 -4.19 -4.33
CA TYR A 122 9.88 -3.09 -5.14
C TYR A 122 10.38 -1.91 -4.31
N GLU A 123 9.85 -1.68 -3.10
CA GLU A 123 10.29 -0.57 -2.22
C GLU A 123 10.60 -1.05 -0.78
N MET A 124 11.42 -2.09 -0.64
CA MET A 124 11.77 -2.67 0.68
C MET A 124 12.37 -1.68 1.69
N ASN A 125 13.00 -0.60 1.23
CA ASN A 125 13.58 0.45 2.08
C ASN A 125 12.57 1.51 2.53
N LEU A 126 11.33 1.46 2.05
CA LEU A 126 10.26 2.39 2.36
C LEU A 126 9.02 1.60 2.80
N PRO A 127 8.96 1.12 4.06
CA PRO A 127 7.78 0.40 4.54
C PRO A 127 6.56 1.31 4.65
N LEU A 128 5.40 0.73 4.33
CA LEU A 128 4.09 1.32 4.62
C LEU A 128 3.81 1.19 6.11
N LYS A 129 3.48 2.29 6.79
CA LYS A 129 3.03 2.25 8.19
C LYS A 129 1.59 1.78 8.26
N CYS A 130 1.34 0.74 9.05
CA CYS A 130 0.03 0.15 9.23
C CYS A 130 -0.67 0.69 10.48
N TYR A 131 -1.90 1.14 10.32
CA TYR A 131 -2.75 1.68 11.37
C TYR A 131 -3.95 0.77 11.56
N SER A 132 -4.44 0.64 12.80
CA SER A 132 -5.74 0.01 13.02
C SER A 132 -6.75 0.89 12.28
N TYR A 133 -7.73 0.31 11.59
CA TYR A 133 -8.80 1.15 11.05
C TYR A 133 -9.96 0.26 10.68
N HIS A 134 -11.06 0.39 11.41
CA HIS A 134 -12.23 -0.47 11.27
C HIS A 134 -13.34 0.26 10.55
N LYS A 135 -13.37 0.14 9.23
CA LYS A 135 -14.39 0.73 8.37
C LYS A 135 -15.11 -0.38 7.62
N ASP A 136 -16.43 -0.36 7.70
CA ASP A 136 -17.27 -1.32 6.99
C ASP A 136 -17.39 -0.98 5.50
N LYS A 137 -17.77 -1.99 4.72
CA LYS A 137 -18.09 -1.87 3.29
C LYS A 137 -16.97 -1.31 2.41
N VAL A 138 -15.71 -1.66 2.74
CA VAL A 138 -14.55 -1.22 1.97
C VAL A 138 -14.58 -1.78 0.55
N TYR A 139 -14.99 -3.04 0.40
CA TYR A 139 -15.13 -3.70 -0.89
C TYR A 139 -16.17 -4.83 -0.80
N LYS A 140 -16.83 -5.13 -1.91
CA LYS A 140 -17.75 -6.26 -2.04
C LYS A 140 -17.13 -7.30 -2.96
N LEU A 141 -16.93 -8.50 -2.45
CA LEU A 141 -16.42 -9.63 -3.22
C LEU A 141 -17.44 -10.07 -4.28
N ASP A 142 -16.97 -10.80 -5.29
CA ASP A 142 -17.81 -11.34 -6.37
C ASP A 142 -18.88 -12.31 -5.86
N ASP A 143 -18.60 -12.99 -4.75
CA ASP A 143 -19.55 -13.86 -4.05
C ASP A 143 -20.58 -13.09 -3.19
N GLY A 144 -20.56 -11.76 -3.26
CA GLY A 144 -21.50 -10.85 -2.62
C GLY A 144 -21.16 -10.46 -1.18
N LYS A 145 -20.09 -11.01 -0.58
CA LYS A 145 -19.71 -10.69 0.81
C LYS A 145 -19.06 -9.31 0.89
N TRP A 146 -19.44 -8.55 1.91
CA TRP A 146 -18.80 -7.28 2.23
C TRP A 146 -17.53 -7.49 3.06
N CYS A 147 -16.53 -6.67 2.78
CA CYS A 147 -15.29 -6.56 3.51
C CYS A 147 -15.28 -5.32 4.39
N SER A 148 -14.75 -5.47 5.60
CA SER A 148 -14.43 -4.37 6.51
C SER A 148 -12.92 -4.29 6.69
N SER A 149 -12.35 -3.10 6.74
CA SER A 149 -10.91 -2.95 7.03
C SER A 149 -10.62 -3.37 8.46
N ALA A 150 -9.48 -4.03 8.65
CA ALA A 150 -8.86 -4.26 9.95
C ALA A 150 -7.68 -3.29 10.15
N TYR A 151 -6.85 -3.16 9.10
CA TYR A 151 -5.70 -2.28 9.08
C TYR A 151 -5.54 -1.59 7.72
N VAL A 152 -4.94 -0.40 7.74
CA VAL A 152 -4.58 0.37 6.54
C VAL A 152 -3.11 0.70 6.61
N CYS A 153 -2.34 0.26 5.63
CA CYS A 153 -0.92 0.52 5.51
C CYS A 153 -0.66 1.54 4.39
N ASN A 154 0.05 2.62 4.71
CA ASN A 154 0.41 3.66 3.73
C ASN A 154 1.67 4.45 4.09
N HIS A 155 2.16 5.24 3.14
CA HIS A 155 3.29 6.16 3.30
C HIS A 155 2.91 7.51 3.94
N ARG A 156 1.61 7.81 4.09
CA ARG A 156 1.10 9.14 4.49
C ARG A 156 1.04 9.34 6.00
N GLY A 157 1.20 8.28 6.77
CA GLY A 157 1.27 8.35 8.23
C GLY A 157 -0.09 8.52 8.94
N THR A 158 -1.18 8.17 8.27
CA THR A 158 -2.55 8.26 8.84
C THR A 158 -3.46 7.16 8.28
N PRO A 159 -4.40 6.57 9.07
CA PRO A 159 -5.35 5.58 8.58
C PRO A 159 -6.36 6.13 7.55
N THR A 160 -6.60 7.45 7.54
CA THR A 160 -7.58 8.13 6.68
C THR A 160 -6.91 9.09 5.70
N PRO A 161 -6.18 8.59 4.69
CA PRO A 161 -5.32 9.42 3.85
C PRO A 161 -6.08 10.39 2.91
N HIS A 162 -7.40 10.28 2.81
CA HIS A 162 -8.28 11.20 2.07
C HIS A 162 -8.52 12.53 2.80
N VAL A 163 -8.23 12.60 4.10
CA VAL A 163 -8.23 13.87 4.83
C VAL A 163 -6.96 14.60 4.42
N LYS A 164 -7.09 15.66 3.63
CA LYS A 164 -6.00 16.55 3.20
C LYS A 164 -5.07 16.80 4.41
N PRO A 165 -3.74 16.60 4.29
CA PRO A 165 -2.82 16.94 5.36
C PRO A 165 -3.06 18.39 5.81
N PRO A 166 -2.87 18.73 7.10
CA PRO A 166 -2.73 20.13 7.49
C PRO A 166 -1.70 20.77 6.55
N PRO A 167 -1.94 21.97 6.02
CA PRO A 167 -0.92 22.66 5.25
C PRO A 167 0.37 22.67 6.08
N PRO A 168 1.55 22.51 5.44
CA PRO A 168 2.81 22.65 6.15
C PRO A 168 2.80 23.98 6.93
N PRO A 169 3.45 24.06 8.11
CA PRO A 169 3.63 25.33 8.79
C PRO A 169 4.12 26.33 7.75
N ASN A 170 3.45 27.48 7.65
CA ASN A 170 3.86 28.54 6.73
C ASN A 170 5.38 28.71 6.89
N PRO A 171 6.17 28.74 5.81
CA PRO A 171 7.55 29.16 5.92
C PRO A 171 7.51 30.47 6.70
N GLY A 172 8.15 30.49 7.87
CA GLY A 172 8.32 31.73 8.60
C GLY A 172 8.90 32.77 7.64
N PRO A 173 8.60 34.07 7.84
CA PRO A 173 9.04 35.12 6.93
C PRO A 173 10.51 34.91 6.54
N GLU A 174 10.78 34.86 5.24
CA GLU A 174 12.14 34.71 4.73
C GLU A 174 13.04 35.75 5.41
N PRO A 175 14.26 35.37 5.85
CA PRO A 175 15.22 36.34 6.34
C PRO A 175 15.38 37.45 5.31
N VAL A 176 15.09 38.69 5.71
CA VAL A 176 15.25 39.87 4.86
C VAL A 176 16.69 39.88 4.36
N LYS A 177 16.90 39.63 3.06
CA LYS A 177 18.19 39.83 2.43
C LYS A 177 18.58 41.30 2.63
N PRO A 178 19.76 41.61 3.20
CA PRO A 178 20.21 42.99 3.30
C PRO A 178 20.30 43.57 1.87
N SER A 179 19.56 44.66 1.64
CA SER A 179 19.66 45.43 0.40
C SER A 179 21.04 46.10 0.33
N PRO A 180 21.71 46.16 -0.84
CA PRO A 180 22.96 46.89 -0.98
C PRO A 180 22.78 48.37 -0.64
N ALA A 181 23.70 48.91 0.16
CA ALA A 181 23.70 50.31 0.58
C ALA A 181 23.87 51.25 -0.64
N ILE A 182 22.99 52.22 -0.76
CA ILE A 182 23.09 53.33 -1.72
C ILE A 182 24.09 54.33 -1.13
N CYS A 183 25.38 54.11 -1.38
CA CYS A 183 26.44 55.07 -1.09
C CYS A 183 27.46 55.02 -2.24
N ASP A 184 27.09 55.36 -3.48
CA ASP A 184 28.07 55.54 -4.59
C ASP A 184 27.49 56.31 -5.81
N VAL A 185 26.65 57.33 -5.61
CA VAL A 185 26.20 58.20 -6.73
C VAL A 185 26.29 59.70 -6.42
N LEU A 186 27.29 60.12 -5.62
CA LEU A 186 27.69 61.53 -5.55
C LEU A 186 29.21 61.63 -5.32
N ASN A 187 30.00 61.25 -6.33
CA ASN A 187 31.34 61.79 -6.50
C ASN A 187 31.82 61.64 -7.96
N ASN A 188 31.33 62.52 -8.84
CA ASN A 188 32.08 63.00 -10.00
C ASN A 188 31.51 64.35 -10.46
#